data_AF-A0A933D996-F1
#
_entry.id   AF-A0A933D996-F1
#
_cell.length_a   1.000
_cell.length_b   1.000
_cell.length_c   1.000
_cell.angle_alpha   90.00
_cell.angle_beta   90.00
_cell.angle_gamma   90.00
#
_symmetry.space_group_name_H-M   'P 1'
#
loop_
_entity.id
_entity.type
_entity.pdbx_description
1 polymer ?
#
loop_
_entity_poly.entity_id
_entity_poly.type
_entity_poly.pdbx_seq_one_letter_code
_entity_poly.pdbx_strand_id
1 'polypeptide(L)'
;MSITLEAQDLFFIAFLITILITRIFLYFVPAHSRIYTDKTHHLYVGSILLVISLIFLEGVTGVITSAIAIGFIVDEIWLIPYLFGFLHGGRRKIYWSISSLSVVLLGAIAVFFWRYYLASI
;
A
#
# COMPACT_ATOMS: atom_id res chain seq x y z
N MET A 1 -16.62 17.43 4.61
CA MET A 1 -17.09 17.30 3.21
C MET A 1 -17.36 15.82 3.01
N SER A 2 -18.62 15.41 2.82
CA SER A 2 -18.96 13.99 2.69
C SER A 2 -18.35 13.42 1.41
N ILE A 3 -17.59 12.32 1.51
CA ILE A 3 -16.98 11.65 0.36
C ILE A 3 -18.08 10.88 -0.39
N THR A 4 -18.22 11.09 -1.70
CA THR A 4 -19.19 10.36 -2.53
C THR A 4 -18.85 8.87 -2.60
N LEU A 5 -19.84 8.01 -2.83
CA LEU A 5 -19.62 6.58 -3.06
C LEU A 5 -18.65 6.33 -4.22
N GLU A 6 -18.79 7.10 -5.30
CA GLU A 6 -17.89 7.04 -6.46
C GLU A 6 -16.43 7.32 -6.09
N ALA A 7 -16.19 8.31 -5.22
CA ALA A 7 -14.84 8.63 -4.76
C ALA A 7 -14.26 7.51 -3.86
N GLN A 8 -15.09 6.82 -3.06
CA GLN A 8 -14.67 5.69 -2.23
C GLN A 8 -14.32 4.45 -3.07
N ASP A 9 -15.08 4.19 -4.13
CA ASP A 9 -14.79 3.10 -5.06
C ASP A 9 -13.56 3.41 -5.90
N LEU A 10 -13.43 4.64 -6.39
CA LEU A 10 -12.23 5.09 -7.09
C LEU A 10 -10.98 4.99 -6.20
N PHE A 11 -11.08 5.43 -4.94
CA PHE A 11 -10.02 5.27 -3.95
C PHE A 11 -9.60 3.81 -3.83
N PHE A 12 -10.56 2.91 -3.60
CA PHE A 12 -10.25 1.50 -3.35
C PHE A 12 -9.68 0.80 -4.58
N ILE A 13 -10.20 1.11 -5.77
CA ILE A 13 -9.67 0.60 -7.04
C ILE A 13 -8.23 1.09 -7.25
N ALA A 14 -7.98 2.39 -7.08
CA ALA A 14 -6.63 2.96 -7.21
C ALA A 14 -5.64 2.35 -6.21
N PHE A 15 -6.09 2.12 -4.98
CA PHE A 15 -5.34 1.43 -3.92
C PHE A 15 -4.96 0.00 -4.34
N LEU A 16 -5.92 -0.81 -4.80
CA LEU A 16 -5.66 -2.17 -5.25
C LEU A 16 -4.72 -2.23 -6.46
N ILE A 17 -4.95 -1.35 -7.44
CA ILE A 17 -4.10 -1.22 -8.62
C ILE A 17 -2.68 -0.86 -8.21
N THR A 18 -2.50 0.04 -7.24
CA THR A 18 -1.17 0.42 -6.74
C THR A 18 -0.45 -0.79 -6.17
N ILE A 19 -1.08 -1.57 -5.27
CA ILE A 19 -0.47 -2.79 -4.73
C ILE A 19 -0.10 -3.77 -5.85
N LEU A 20 -1.02 -4.00 -6.78
CA LEU A 20 -0.83 -4.94 -7.88
C LEU A 20 0.35 -4.53 -8.77
N ILE A 21 0.39 -3.26 -9.20
CA ILE A 21 1.47 -2.72 -10.02
C ILE A 21 2.80 -2.82 -9.28
N THR A 22 2.87 -2.40 -8.03
CA THR A 22 4.08 -2.43 -7.20
C THR A 22 4.62 -3.86 -7.06
N ARG A 23 3.74 -4.84 -6.80
CA ARG A 23 4.08 -6.26 -6.71
C ARG A 23 4.59 -6.80 -8.04
N ILE A 24 3.85 -6.58 -9.13
CA ILE A 24 4.24 -7.04 -10.47
C ILE A 24 5.58 -6.41 -10.87
N PHE A 25 5.79 -5.13 -10.61
CA PHE A 25 7.05 -4.44 -10.91
C PHE A 25 8.23 -5.11 -10.21
N LEU A 26 8.10 -5.43 -8.92
CA LEU A 26 9.15 -6.12 -8.15
C LEU A 26 9.44 -7.56 -8.64
N TYR A 27 8.56 -8.16 -9.44
CA TYR A 27 8.85 -9.45 -10.09
C TYR A 27 9.96 -9.32 -11.14
N PHE A 28 9.99 -8.19 -11.85
CA PHE A 28 10.92 -7.90 -12.95
C PHE A 28 12.20 -7.18 -12.51
N VAL A 29 12.19 -6.54 -11.34
CA VAL A 29 13.35 -5.81 -10.82
C VAL A 29 14.44 -6.77 -10.32
N PRO A 30 15.72 -6.59 -10.72
CA PRO A 30 16.82 -7.42 -10.21
C PRO A 30 17.00 -7.29 -8.69
N ALA A 31 17.23 -8.42 -8.01
CA ALA A 31 17.33 -8.48 -6.56
C ALA A 31 18.53 -7.71 -5.95
N HIS A 32 19.52 -7.36 -6.77
CA HIS A 32 20.69 -6.58 -6.37
C HIS A 32 20.54 -5.07 -6.64
N SER A 33 19.43 -4.63 -7.25
CA SER A 33 19.18 -3.22 -7.52
C SER A 33 18.88 -2.45 -6.24
N ARG A 34 19.14 -1.13 -6.24
CA ARG A 34 18.85 -0.26 -5.08
C ARG A 34 17.37 -0.32 -4.66
N ILE A 35 16.47 -0.33 -5.64
CA ILE A 35 15.02 -0.45 -5.46
C ILE A 35 14.69 -1.71 -4.65
N TYR A 36 15.41 -2.80 -4.88
CA TYR A 36 15.17 -4.06 -4.15
C TYR A 36 15.85 -4.10 -2.77
N THR A 37 16.96 -3.37 -2.60
CA THR A 37 17.73 -3.38 -1.36
C THR A 37 17.16 -2.45 -0.30
N ASP A 38 16.54 -1.33 -0.70
CA ASP A 38 15.84 -0.41 0.17
C ASP A 38 14.48 -0.99 0.55
N LYS A 39 14.35 -1.43 1.80
CA LYS A 39 13.17 -2.18 2.25
C LYS A 39 12.02 -1.29 2.70
N THR A 40 12.25 0.00 2.87
CA THR A 40 11.31 0.89 3.56
C THR A 40 10.87 2.05 2.68
N HIS A 41 11.19 1.98 1.39
CA HIS A 41 10.93 3.07 0.47
C HIS A 41 9.47 3.23 0.14
N HIS A 42 8.68 2.17 0.09
CA HIS A 42 7.24 2.34 -0.06
C HIS A 42 6.65 3.00 1.19
N LEU A 43 7.13 2.68 2.41
CA LEU A 43 6.70 3.34 3.64
C LEU A 43 6.99 4.84 3.64
N TYR A 44 8.23 5.27 3.38
CA TYR A 44 8.54 6.71 3.44
C TYR A 44 7.99 7.48 2.22
N VAL A 45 8.00 6.91 1.01
CA VAL A 45 7.39 7.53 -0.17
C VAL A 45 5.88 7.64 0.01
N GLY A 46 5.23 6.57 0.48
CA GLY A 46 3.81 6.57 0.81
C GLY A 46 3.46 7.59 1.88
N SER A 47 4.23 7.66 2.97
CA SER A 47 3.99 8.64 4.04
C SER A 47 4.11 10.09 3.55
N ILE A 48 5.12 10.39 2.74
CA ILE A 48 5.29 11.73 2.14
C ILE A 48 4.12 12.05 1.19
N LEU A 49 3.75 11.12 0.32
CA LEU A 49 2.61 11.30 -0.59
C LEU A 49 1.29 11.49 0.16
N LEU A 50 1.09 10.79 1.28
CA LEU A 50 -0.09 10.94 2.12
C LEU A 50 -0.15 12.34 2.72
N VAL A 51 0.96 12.83 3.29
CA VAL A 51 1.05 14.19 3.83
C VAL A 51 0.78 15.24 2.74
N ILE A 52 1.39 15.08 1.56
CA ILE A 52 1.16 15.98 0.44
C ILE A 52 -0.32 15.97 0.04
N SER A 53 -0.91 14.78 -0.05
CA SER A 53 -2.31 14.63 -0.42
C SER A 53 -3.27 15.28 0.56
N LEU A 54 -3.03 15.13 1.86
CA LEU A 54 -3.93 15.66 2.89
C LEU A 54 -3.84 17.18 3.05
N ILE A 55 -2.68 17.77 2.75
CA ILE A 55 -2.44 19.21 2.94
C ILE A 55 -2.72 20.02 1.67
N PHE A 56 -2.36 19.49 0.49
CA PHE A 56 -2.29 20.30 -0.73
C PHE A 56 -3.24 19.86 -1.84
N LEU A 57 -3.82 18.65 -1.77
CA LEU A 57 -4.61 18.09 -2.87
C LEU A 57 -6.08 17.95 -2.46
N GLU A 58 -6.96 18.51 -3.28
CA GLU A 58 -8.40 18.46 -3.08
C GLU A 58 -9.08 17.59 -4.16
N GLY A 59 -10.34 17.24 -3.89
CA GLY A 59 -11.19 16.50 -4.82
C GLY A 59 -10.61 15.15 -5.25
N VAL A 60 -10.79 14.80 -6.53
CA VAL A 60 -10.41 13.50 -7.10
C VAL A 60 -8.90 13.27 -7.03
N THR A 61 -8.09 14.32 -7.24
CA THR A 61 -6.62 14.22 -7.18
C THR A 61 -6.17 13.80 -5.79
N GLY A 62 -6.69 14.43 -4.73
CA GLY A 62 -6.37 14.04 -3.35
C GLY A 62 -6.81 12.61 -3.03
N VAL A 63 -7.98 12.19 -3.52
CA VAL A 63 -8.46 10.81 -3.34
C VAL A 63 -7.51 9.80 -3.98
N ILE A 64 -7.10 10.01 -5.23
CA ILE A 64 -6.20 9.10 -5.95
C ILE A 64 -4.81 9.11 -5.30
N THR A 65 -4.25 10.27 -4.97
CA THR A 65 -2.92 10.35 -4.34
C THR A 65 -2.91 9.68 -2.98
N SER A 66 -3.95 9.87 -2.16
CA SER A 66 -4.12 9.15 -0.89
C SER A 66 -4.21 7.64 -1.09
N ALA A 67 -4.93 7.18 -2.10
CA ALA A 67 -5.05 5.75 -2.42
C ALA A 67 -3.69 5.13 -2.79
N ILE A 68 -2.91 5.82 -3.63
CA ILE A 68 -1.55 5.42 -3.99
C ILE A 68 -0.65 5.37 -2.75
N ALA A 69 -0.70 6.42 -1.93
CA ALA A 69 0.10 6.53 -0.72
C ALA A 69 -0.17 5.37 0.26
N ILE A 70 -1.44 5.08 0.51
CA ILE A 70 -1.87 3.98 1.38
C ILE A 70 -1.55 2.63 0.75
N GLY A 71 -1.65 2.49 -0.57
CA GLY A 71 -1.23 1.30 -1.31
C GLY A 71 0.24 0.96 -1.08
N PHE A 72 1.13 1.95 -1.15
CA PHE A 72 2.55 1.78 -0.83
C PHE A 72 2.79 1.37 0.62
N ILE A 73 2.11 2.01 1.58
CA ILE A 73 2.25 1.69 2.99
C ILE A 73 1.80 0.25 3.26
N VAL A 74 0.61 -0.13 2.79
CA VAL A 74 0.05 -1.49 2.97
C VAL A 74 0.93 -2.54 2.30
N ASP A 75 1.47 -2.22 1.14
CA ASP A 75 2.40 -3.10 0.43
C ASP A 75 3.67 -3.41 1.24
N GLU A 76 4.06 -2.60 2.23
CA GLU A 76 5.22 -2.87 3.08
C GLU A 76 4.87 -3.43 4.47
N ILE A 77 3.59 -3.57 4.83
CA ILE A 77 3.16 -4.11 6.13
C ILE A 77 3.65 -5.56 6.35
N TRP A 78 3.90 -6.34 5.29
CA TRP A 78 4.49 -7.69 5.42
C TRP A 78 5.88 -7.68 6.09
N LEU A 79 6.56 -6.53 6.16
CA LEU A 79 7.81 -6.39 6.90
C LEU A 79 7.60 -6.54 8.40
N ILE A 80 6.41 -6.29 8.93
CA ILE A 80 6.12 -6.39 10.36
C ILE A 80 6.42 -7.81 10.87
N PRO A 81 5.82 -8.89 10.33
CA PRO A 81 6.19 -10.25 10.71
C PRO A 81 7.69 -10.58 10.55
N TYR A 82 8.35 -10.00 9.54
CA TYR A 82 9.79 -10.18 9.34
C TYR A 82 10.62 -9.50 10.43
N LEU A 83 10.27 -8.27 10.83
CA LEU A 83 10.93 -7.51 11.91
C LEU A 83 10.80 -8.20 13.27
N PHE A 84 9.67 -8.85 13.52
CA PHE A 84 9.45 -9.63 14.74
C PHE A 84 10.03 -11.06 14.67
N GLY A 85 10.76 -11.41 13.61
CA GLY A 85 11.41 -12.72 13.48
C GLY A 85 10.46 -13.88 13.19
N PHE A 86 9.23 -13.63 12.74
CA PHE A 86 8.30 -14.70 12.35
C PHE A 86 8.59 -15.25 10.95
N LEU A 87 9.33 -14.52 10.11
CA LEU A 87 9.67 -14.92 8.74
C LEU A 87 11.19 -15.01 8.55
N HIS A 88 11.65 -16.15 8.05
CA HIS A 88 13.07 -16.43 7.79
C HIS A 88 13.27 -16.85 6.32
N GLY A 89 14.35 -16.39 5.69
CA GLY A 89 14.71 -16.76 4.32
C GLY A 89 15.15 -15.60 3.43
N GLY A 90 15.43 -15.91 2.15
CA GLY A 90 15.78 -14.91 1.15
C GLY A 90 14.63 -13.94 0.88
N ARG A 91 14.94 -12.64 0.75
CA ARG A 91 13.96 -11.54 0.65
C ARG A 91 12.90 -11.78 -0.43
N ARG A 92 13.31 -12.26 -1.61
CA ARG A 92 12.39 -12.60 -2.71
C ARG A 92 11.42 -13.71 -2.34
N LYS A 93 11.91 -14.74 -1.65
CA LYS A 93 11.07 -15.84 -1.19
C LYS A 93 10.05 -15.38 -0.15
N ILE A 94 10.43 -14.47 0.76
CA ILE A 94 9.53 -13.91 1.78
C ILE A 94 8.49 -13.00 1.15
N TYR A 95 8.91 -12.08 0.27
CA TYR A 95 8.02 -11.13 -0.40
C TYR A 95 6.89 -11.82 -1.17
N TRP A 96 7.21 -12.92 -1.85
CA TRP A 96 6.26 -13.75 -2.59
C TRP A 96 5.68 -14.93 -1.79
N SER A 97 5.93 -14.97 -0.48
CA SER A 97 5.39 -16.02 0.39
C SER A 97 3.89 -15.84 0.63
N ILE A 98 3.20 -16.94 0.91
CA ILE A 98 1.79 -16.94 1.34
C ILE A 98 1.60 -16.00 2.53
N SER A 99 2.51 -16.02 3.51
CA SER A 99 2.43 -15.13 4.68
C SER A 99 2.44 -13.65 4.32
N SER A 100 3.33 -13.23 3.43
CA SER A 100 3.38 -11.84 2.93
C SER A 100 2.09 -11.47 2.19
N LEU A 101 1.60 -12.34 1.31
CA LEU A 101 0.35 -12.14 0.58
C LEU A 101 -0.87 -12.07 1.51
N SER A 102 -0.92 -12.90 2.56
CA SER A 102 -1.99 -12.87 3.56
C SER A 102 -2.00 -11.55 4.32
N VAL A 103 -0.84 -11.00 4.68
CA VAL A 103 -0.76 -9.70 5.37
C VAL A 103 -1.23 -8.56 4.48
N VAL A 104 -0.81 -8.54 3.22
CA VAL A 104 -1.30 -7.54 2.24
C VAL A 104 -2.80 -7.67 2.04
N LEU A 105 -3.33 -8.90 1.94
CA LEU A 105 -4.76 -9.15 1.81
C LEU A 105 -5.54 -8.65 3.04
N LEU A 106 -5.04 -8.92 4.25
CA LEU A 106 -5.65 -8.40 5.48
C LEU A 106 -5.62 -6.85 5.51
N GLY A 107 -4.54 -6.24 5.06
CA GLY A 107 -4.45 -4.79 4.89
C GLY A 107 -5.49 -4.26 3.89
N ALA A 108 -5.65 -4.92 2.75
CA ALA A 108 -6.66 -4.56 1.75
C ALA A 108 -8.09 -4.70 2.28
N ILE A 109 -8.38 -5.76 3.04
CA ILE A 109 -9.67 -5.94 3.72
C ILE A 109 -9.90 -4.83 4.76
N ALA A 110 -8.90 -4.49 5.55
CA ALA A 110 -9.01 -3.41 6.53
C ALA A 110 -9.31 -2.07 5.86
N VAL A 111 -8.63 -1.75 4.76
CA VAL A 111 -8.88 -0.54 3.96
C VAL A 111 -10.27 -0.56 3.32
N PHE A 112 -10.73 -1.72 2.85
CA PHE A 112 -12.08 -1.89 2.30
C PHE A 112 -13.16 -1.54 3.33
N PHE A 113 -13.03 -1.99 4.58
CA PHE A 113 -13.98 -1.65 5.64
C PHE A 113 -13.83 -0.20 6.11
N TRP A 114 -12.59 0.29 6.22
CA TRP A 114 -12.32 1.65 6.67
C TRP A 114 -12.89 2.71 5.72
N ARG A 115 -12.95 2.46 4.41
CA ARG A 115 -13.56 3.40 3.45
C ARG A 115 -15.04 3.68 3.75
N TYR A 116 -15.78 2.69 4.28
CA TYR A 116 -17.17 2.88 4.70
C TYR A 116 -17.29 3.66 6.00
N TYR A 117 -16.33 3.49 6.92
CA TYR A 117 -16.29 4.28 8.16
C TYR A 117 -16.07 5.77 7.87
N LEU A 118 -15.19 6.10 6.90
CA LEU A 118 -14.99 7.47 6.45
C LEU A 118 -16.25 8.12 5.84
N ALA A 119 -17.18 7.30 5.32
CA ALA A 119 -18.46 7.77 4.80
C ALA A 119 -19.49 8.08 5.90
N SER A 120 -19.28 7.53 7.11
CA SER A 120 -20.22 7.62 8.24
C SER A 120 -19.92 8.78 9.20
N ILE A 121 -18.82 9.49 9.00
CA ILE A 121 -18.40 10.70 9.73
C ILE A 121 -18.69 11.93 8.86
#